data_AF-A0AAD6M2G3-F1
#
_entry.id   AF-A0AAD6M2G3-F1
#
_cell.length_a   1.000
_cell.length_b   1.000
_cell.length_c   1.000
_cell.angle_alpha   90.00
_cell.angle_beta   90.00
_cell.angle_gamma   90.00
#
_symmetry.space_group_name_H-M   'P 1'
#
loop_
_entity.id
_entity.type
_entity.pdbx_description
1 polymer ?
#
loop_
_entity_poly.entity_id
_entity_poly.type
_entity_poly.pdbx_seq_one_letter_code
_entity_poly.pdbx_strand_id
1 'polypeptide(L)' 'MESGWLPGPFPIKICWKLDTDGSSLRILGKAGAGVLIRREDGDWVVGFFVHSGETNCLKI' A
#
# COMPACT_ATOMS: atom_id res chain seq x y z
N MET A 1 -22.97 -11.68 -27.12
CA MET A 1 -22.37 -10.54 -27.83
C MET A 1 -21.84 -9.61 -26.74
N GLU A 2 -20.68 -9.96 -26.18
CA GLU A 2 -20.01 -9.20 -25.13
C GLU A 2 -18.91 -8.37 -25.80
N SER A 3 -18.86 -7.08 -25.49
CA SER A 3 -18.06 -6.08 -26.19
C SER A 3 -16.55 -6.31 -25.98
N GLY A 4 -15.90 -6.79 -27.05
CA GLY A 4 -14.44 -6.85 -27.15
C GLY A 4 -13.83 -5.45 -27.22
N TRP A 5 -12.90 -5.17 -26.30
CA TRP A 5 -12.01 -4.02 -26.38
C TRP A 5 -10.99 -4.27 -27.51
N LEU A 6 -10.94 -3.38 -28.50
CA LEU A 6 -9.90 -3.40 -29.53
C LEU A 6 -8.57 -2.87 -28.95
N PRO A 7 -7.41 -3.48 -29.27
CA PRO A 7 -6.12 -2.99 -28.81
C PRO A 7 -5.68 -1.79 -29.67
N GLY A 8 -5.92 -0.57 -29.19
CA GLY A 8 -5.19 0.62 -29.64
C GLY A 8 -3.72 0.57 -29.19
N PRO A 9 -2.83 1.48 -29.66
CA PRO A 9 -1.42 1.46 -29.28
C PRO A 9 -1.35 1.61 -27.76
N PHE A 10 -0.89 0.55 -27.13
CA PHE A 10 -1.08 0.17 -25.73
C PHE A 10 -1.17 1.36 -24.75
N PRO A 11 -2.22 1.47 -23.91
CA PRO A 11 -2.08 2.28 -22.72
C PRO A 11 -0.94 1.65 -21.92
N ILE A 12 0.12 2.43 -21.67
CA ILE A 12 1.12 2.04 -20.68
C ILE A 12 0.35 1.97 -19.36
N LYS A 13 -0.15 0.78 -19.01
CA LYS A 13 -0.76 0.54 -17.70
C LYS A 13 0.39 0.62 -16.71
N ILE A 14 0.64 1.82 -16.19
CA ILE A 14 1.53 2.00 -15.06
C ILE A 14 0.74 1.52 -13.83
N CYS A 15 0.84 0.22 -13.56
CA CYS A 15 0.25 -0.41 -12.40
C CYS A 15 1.26 -0.35 -11.24
N TRP A 16 0.89 0.36 -10.17
CA TRP A 16 1.63 0.35 -8.92
C TRP A 16 0.92 -0.56 -7.93
N LYS A 17 1.68 -1.39 -7.22
CA LYS A 17 1.21 -2.22 -6.12
C LYS A 17 1.52 -1.51 -4.80
N LEU A 18 0.55 -1.51 -3.90
CA LEU A 18 0.66 -0.94 -2.57
C LEU A 18 0.57 -2.06 -1.54
N ASP A 19 1.64 -2.30 -0.80
CA ASP A 19 1.62 -3.20 0.35
C ASP A 19 1.68 -2.37 1.62
N THR A 20 0.85 -2.73 2.59
CA THR A 20 0.78 -2.05 3.88
C THR A 20 0.69 -3.11 4.97
N ASP A 21 1.41 -2.90 6.06
CA ASP A 21 1.34 -3.75 7.24
C ASP A 21 1.45 -2.91 8.51
N GLY A 22 0.83 -3.40 9.58
CA GLY A 22 0.81 -2.75 10.89
C GLY A 22 1.20 -3.73 11.98
N SER A 23 2.03 -3.28 12.92
CA SER A 23 2.44 -4.09 14.07
C SER A 23 2.09 -3.37 15.37
N SER A 24 1.71 -4.14 16.40
CA SER A 24 1.50 -3.63 17.75
C SER A 24 2.15 -4.56 18.78
N LEU A 25 2.81 -3.98 19.77
CA LEU A 25 3.46 -4.73 20.85
C LEU A 25 2.49 -5.22 21.94
N ARG A 26 1.18 -4.91 21.80
CA ARG A 26 0.02 -5.28 22.64
C ARG A 26 -1.23 -4.56 22.10
N ILE A 27 -2.42 -4.93 22.59
CA ILE A 27 -3.71 -4.32 22.21
C ILE A 27 -3.77 -2.79 22.40
N LEU A 28 -2.99 -2.24 23.34
CA LEU A 28 -2.84 -0.78 23.59
C LEU A 28 -1.36 -0.36 23.70
N GLY A 29 -0.45 -1.17 23.16
CA GLY A 29 0.98 -0.88 23.21
C GLY A 29 1.44 0.01 22.07
N LYS A 30 2.75 0.29 22.03
CA LYS A 30 3.41 0.91 20.88
C LYS A 30 3.00 0.20 19.59
N ALA A 31 2.61 0.98 18.60
CA ALA A 31 2.24 0.50 17.29
C ALA A 31 3.13 1.12 16.22
N GLY A 32 3.18 0.49 15.07
CA GLY A 32 3.82 1.01 13.87
C GLY A 32 3.05 0.57 12.64
N ALA A 33 3.19 1.35 11.58
CA ALA A 33 2.69 0.98 10.26
C ALA A 33 3.79 1.20 9.23
N GLY A 34 3.83 0.33 8.23
CA GLY A 34 4.74 0.39 7.10
C GLY A 34 3.95 0.34 5.80
N VAL A 35 4.46 1.05 4.79
CA VAL A 35 3.92 1.06 3.43
C VAL A 35 5.05 0.85 2.45
N LEU A 36 4.83 0.02 1.44
CA LEU A 36 5.72 -0.21 0.32
C LEU A 36 4.96 0.01 -0.99
N ILE A 37 5.49 0.88 -1.84
CA ILE A 37 5.02 1.04 -3.22
C ILE A 37 5.96 0.25 -4.12
N ARG A 38 5.39 -0.65 -4.91
CA ARG A 38 6.09 -1.47 -5.89
C ARG A 38 5.55 -1.23 -7.30
N ARG A 39 6.39 -1.48 -8.29
CA ARG A 39 5.99 -1.62 -9.69
C ARG A 39 5.26 -2.95 -9.91
N GLU A 40 4.62 -3.09 -11.05
CA GLU A 40 3.91 -4.30 -11.43
C GLU A 40 4.82 -5.54 -11.47
N ASP A 41 6.06 -5.37 -11.92
CA ASP A 41 7.13 -6.37 -11.97
C ASP A 41 7.60 -6.85 -10.58
N GLY A 42 7.20 -6.15 -9.51
CA GLY A 42 7.56 -6.46 -8.14
C GLY A 42 8.73 -5.64 -7.61
N ASP A 43 9.33 -4.77 -8.42
CA ASP A 43 10.41 -3.90 -7.96
C ASP A 43 9.90 -2.86 -6.97
N TRP A 44 10.60 -2.73 -5.85
CA TRP A 44 10.33 -1.70 -4.86
C TRP A 44 10.75 -0.31 -5.34
N VAL A 45 9.94 0.69 -5.03
CA VAL A 45 10.12 2.07 -5.50
C VAL A 45 10.42 2.97 -4.32
N VAL A 46 9.54 2.91 -3.32
CA VAL A 46 9.64 3.72 -2.11
C VAL A 46 8.91 3.02 -0.98
N GLY A 47 9.43 3.19 0.24
CA GLY A 47 8.80 2.71 1.46
C GLY A 47 8.73 3.80 2.52
N PHE A 48 7.70 3.74 3.36
CA PHE A 48 7.47 4.64 4.49
C PHE A 48 7.20 3.80 5.73
N PHE A 49 7.66 4.29 6.89
CA PHE A 49 7.26 3.72 8.17
C PHE A 49 6.94 4.85 9.15
N VAL A 50 5.96 4.60 10.01
CA VAL A 50 5.63 5.50 11.12
C VAL A 50 5.62 4.71 12.42
N HIS A 51 6.31 5.25 13.42
CA HIS A 51 6.20 4.77 14.79
C HIS A 51 5.06 5.54 15.46
N SER A 52 3.96 4.85 15.73
CA SER A 52 2.86 5.40 16.52
C SER A 52 3.09 5.03 17.99
N GLY A 53 3.94 5.84 18.64
CA GLY A 53 4.17 5.75 20.08
C GLY A 53 3.03 6.44 20.82
N GLU A 54 2.16 5.64 21.45
CA GLU A 54 1.14 6.05 22.43
C GLU A 54 0.65 7.50 22.29
N THR A 55 -0.18 7.78 21.29
CA THR A 55 -1.04 8.97 21.36
C THR A 55 -2.40 8.64 20.80
N ASN A 56 -3.20 8.05 21.68
CA ASN A 56 -4.64 7.87 21.61
C ASN A 56 -5.14 7.04 20.43
N CYS A 57 -5.82 5.95 20.79
CA CYS A 57 -6.88 5.35 20.00
C CYS A 57 -7.66 6.41 19.20
N LEU A 58 -7.97 6.04 17.96
CA LEU A 58 -8.96 6.65 17.05
C LEU A 58 -9.74 7.81 17.69
N LYS A 59 -9.37 9.06 17.37
CA LYS A 59 -10.31 10.17 17.53
C LYS A 59 -11.39 10.00 16.47
N ILE A 60 -12.51 9.39 16.87
CA ILE A 60 -13.79 9.46 16.17
C ILE A 60 -14.35 10.86 16.38
#